data_AF-A0A2V6WVX8-F1
#
_entry.id   AF-A0A2V6WVX8-F1
#
_cell.length_a   1.000
_cell.length_b   1.000
_cell.length_c   1.000
_cell.angle_alpha   90.00
_cell.angle_beta   90.00
_cell.angle_gamma   90.00
#
_symmetry.space_group_name_H-M   'P 1'
#
loop_
_entity.id
_entity.type
_entity.pdbx_description
1 polymer ?
#
loop_
_entity_poly.entity_id
_entity_poly.type
_entity_poly.pdbx_seq_one_letter_code
_entity_poly.pdbx_strand_id
1 'polypeptide(L)' 'MVGELTWRKRLLGLWIPLALFGVVALFPFTWMAATSLKTNAELYNPKANPLSIQHPSLVHYISL' A
#
# COMPACT_ATOMS: atom_id res chain seq x y z
N MET A 1 -18.13 28.87 -23.82
CA MET A 1 -17.14 28.22 -22.94
C MET A 1 -17.46 26.73 -22.81
N VAL A 2 -17.06 25.91 -23.78
CA VAL A 2 -17.15 24.43 -23.70
C VAL A 2 -15.72 23.93 -23.51
N GLY A 3 -15.29 23.78 -22.26
CA GLY A 3 -13.93 23.33 -21.96
C GLY A 3 -13.69 23.07 -20.48
N GLU A 4 -14.25 23.92 -19.60
CA GLU A 4 -14.03 23.80 -18.15
C GLU A 4 -14.74 22.61 -17.49
N LEU A 5 -15.93 22.21 -17.96
CA LEU A 5 -16.65 21.09 -17.33
C LEU A 5 -16.06 19.72 -17.70
N THR A 6 -15.31 19.62 -18.80
CA THR A 6 -14.82 18.34 -19.32
C THR A 6 -13.67 17.79 -18.48
N TRP A 7 -12.77 18.65 -18.00
CA TRP A 7 -11.62 18.21 -17.18
C TRP A 7 -12.07 17.75 -15.78
N ARG A 8 -12.97 18.50 -15.11
CA ARG A 8 -13.56 18.11 -13.82
C ARG A 8 -14.31 16.78 -13.92
N LYS A 9 -15.10 16.60 -14.99
CA LYS A 9 -15.83 15.34 -15.25
C LYS A 9 -14.87 14.16 -15.46
N ARG A 10 -13.79 14.35 -16.22
CA ARG A 10 -12.76 13.30 -16.41
C ARG A 10 -12.02 13.00 -15.10
N LEU A 11 -11.72 13.99 -14.28
CA LEU A 11 -11.12 13.74 -12.97
C LEU A 11 -12.00 12.89 -12.07
N LEU A 12 -13.26 13.30 -11.92
CA LEU A 12 -14.21 12.61 -11.05
C LEU A 12 -14.62 11.23 -11.60
N GLY A 13 -14.82 11.12 -12.93
CA GLY A 13 -15.36 9.91 -13.55
C GLY A 13 -14.32 8.90 -14.04
N LEU A 14 -13.06 9.31 -14.24
CA LEU A 14 -12.00 8.43 -14.73
C LEU A 14 -10.83 8.39 -13.74
N TRP A 15 -10.20 9.54 -13.47
CA TRP A 15 -8.93 9.56 -12.74
C TRP A 15 -9.06 9.17 -11.28
N ILE A 16 -10.09 9.65 -10.57
CA ILE A 16 -10.31 9.29 -9.16
C ILE A 16 -10.64 7.80 -9.02
N PRO A 17 -11.61 7.23 -9.77
CA PRO A 17 -11.87 5.80 -9.73
C PRO A 17 -10.65 4.96 -10.12
N LEU A 18 -9.90 5.38 -11.15
CA LEU A 18 -8.70 4.68 -11.60
C LEU A 18 -7.58 4.71 -10.55
N ALA A 19 -7.36 5.87 -9.91
CA ALA A 19 -6.37 6.00 -8.85
C ALA A 19 -6.77 5.16 -7.61
N LEU A 20 -8.05 5.20 -7.22
CA LEU A 20 -8.56 4.39 -6.13
C LEU A 20 -8.40 2.89 -6.43
N PHE A 21 -8.75 2.47 -7.65
CA PHE A 21 -8.53 1.10 -8.11
C PHE A 21 -7.05 0.73 -8.04
N GLY A 22 -6.15 1.60 -8.48
CA GLY A 22 -4.70 1.39 -8.38
C GLY A 22 -4.22 1.22 -6.93
N VAL A 23 -4.67 2.08 -6.01
CA VAL A 23 -4.30 1.99 -4.59
C VAL A 23 -4.80 0.68 -3.98
N VAL A 24 -6.05 0.31 -4.23
CA VAL A 24 -6.65 -0.94 -3.71
C VAL A 24 -5.98 -2.16 -4.33
N ALA A 25 -5.68 -2.14 -5.63
CA ALA A 25 -5.01 -3.23 -6.33
C ALA A 25 -3.56 -3.42 -5.85
N LEU A 26 -2.85 -2.33 -5.52
CA LEU A 26 -1.48 -2.37 -5.02
C LEU A 26 -1.41 -2.74 -3.53
N PHE A 27 -2.48 -2.49 -2.77
CA PHE A 27 -2.54 -2.75 -1.32
C PHE A 27 -1.99 -4.12 -0.90
N PRO A 28 -2.42 -5.26 -1.47
CA PRO A 28 -1.90 -6.56 -1.03
C PRO A 28 -0.39 -6.73 -1.27
N PHE A 29 0.14 -6.12 -2.33
CA PHE A 29 1.57 -6.22 -2.67
C PHE A 29 2.42 -5.32 -1.79
N THR A 30 1.99 -4.08 -1.55
CA THR A 30 2.69 -3.17 -0.62
C THR A 30 2.62 -3.71 0.81
N TRP A 31 1.48 -4.30 1.20
CA TRP A 31 1.32 -4.99 2.46
C TRP A 31 2.28 -6.16 2.61
N MET A 32 2.32 -7.04 1.61
CA MET A 32 3.20 -8.20 1.59
C MET A 32 4.68 -7.81 1.68
N ALA A 33 5.09 -6.77 0.96
CA ALA A 33 6.46 -6.26 1.03
C ALA A 33 6.78 -5.65 2.41
N ALA A 34 5.82 -4.98 3.04
CA ALA A 34 5.99 -4.45 4.39
C ALA A 34 6.12 -5.56 5.44
N THR A 35 5.33 -6.63 5.34
CA THR A 35 5.37 -7.74 6.29
C THR A 35 6.58 -8.64 6.11
N SER A 36 7.09 -8.82 4.90
CA SER A 36 8.30 -9.61 4.64
C SER A 36 9.58 -8.99 5.25
N LEU A 37 9.55 -7.68 5.49
CA LEU A 37 10.61 -6.94 6.16
C LEU A 37 10.48 -6.93 7.69
N LYS A 38 9.37 -7.38 8.27
CA LYS A 38 9.22 -7.42 9.74
C LYS A 38 10.00 -8.58 10.33
N THR A 39 10.56 -8.38 11.53
CA THR A 39 11.13 -9.49 12.31
C THR A 39 10.04 -10.44 12.82
N ASN A 40 10.38 -11.71 13.09
CA ASN A 40 9.49 -12.65 13.75
C ASN A 40 8.92 -12.08 15.06
N ALA A 41 9.76 -11.46 15.90
CA ALA A 41 9.34 -10.88 17.17
C ALA A 41 8.29 -9.76 16.99
N GLU A 42 8.38 -8.97 15.92
CA GLU A 42 7.40 -7.95 15.58
C GLU A 42 6.09 -8.54 15.04
N LEU A 43 6.16 -9.61 14.23
CA LEU A 43 4.99 -10.30 13.68
C LEU A 43 4.16 -11.01 14.76
N TYR A 44 4.80 -11.56 15.79
CA TYR A 44 4.13 -12.23 16.90
C TYR A 44 3.74 -11.30 18.06
N ASN A 45 3.98 -9.99 17.94
CA ASN A 45 3.63 -9.04 18.99
C ASN A 45 2.20 -8.48 18.78
N PRO A 46 1.23 -8.85 19.63
CA PRO A 46 -0.15 -8.37 19.49
C PRO A 46 -0.33 -6.87 19.79
N LYS A 47 0.66 -6.21 20.41
CA LYS A 47 0.66 -4.76 20.64
C LYS A 47 1.25 -3.97 19.46
N ALA A 48 1.90 -4.64 18.51
CA ALA A 48 2.48 -3.98 17.36
C ALA A 48 1.39 -3.59 16.36
N ASN A 49 1.44 -2.35 15.86
CA ASN A 49 0.56 -1.93 14.79
C ASN A 49 0.93 -2.72 13.51
N PRO A 50 0.01 -3.48 12.91
CA PRO A 50 0.31 -4.27 11.72
C PRO A 50 0.73 -3.40 10.54
N LEU A 51 0.23 -2.15 10.44
CA LEU A 51 0.50 -1.25 9.32
C LEU A 51 1.83 -0.49 9.40
N SER A 52 2.59 -0.61 10.49
CA SER A 52 3.84 0.13 10.70
C SER A 52 4.99 -0.83 10.93
N ILE A 53 6.15 -0.57 10.30
CA ILE A 53 7.37 -1.36 10.47
C ILE A 53 8.22 -0.71 11.55
N GLN A 54 8.52 -1.43 12.63
CA GLN A 54 9.34 -0.92 13.74
C GLN A 54 10.80 -1.39 13.63
N HIS A 55 10.99 -2.66 13.26
CA HIS A 55 12.29 -3.31 13.17
C HIS A 55 12.43 -3.98 11.80
N PRO A 56 12.88 -3.24 10.77
CA PRO A 56 13.11 -3.83 9.45
C PRO A 56 14.25 -4.85 9.50
N SER A 57 14.04 -6.00 8.87
CA SER A 57 14.93 -7.14 8.85
C SER A 57 14.97 -7.76 7.45
N LEU A 58 16.16 -8.22 7.07
CA LEU A 58 16.41 -8.95 5.83
C LEU A 58 16.72 -10.43 6.09
N VAL A 59 16.55 -10.89 7.34
CA VAL A 59 16.86 -12.28 7.73
C VAL A 59 16.14 -13.27 6.80
N HIS A 60 14.86 -13.03 6.50
CA HIS A 60 14.06 -13.87 5.61
C HIS A 60 14.56 -13.97 4.17
N TYR A 61 15.45 -13.09 3.72
CA TYR A 61 16.02 -13.11 2.37
C TYR A 61 17.43 -13.70 2.34
N ILE A 62 18.17 -13.58 3.44
CA ILE A 62 19.60 -13.93 3.52
C ILE A 62 19.79 -15.33 4.13
N SER A 63 18.90 -15.74 5.04
CA SER A 63 19.03 -17.00 5.81
C SER A 63 18.36 -18.21 5.16
N LEU A 64 18.54 -18.41 3.84
CA LEU A 64 17.97 -19.54 3.08
C LEU A 64 18.37 -20.92 3.64
#